data_AF-A0AAE1N3F3-F1
#
_entry.id   AF-A0AAE1N3F3-F1
#
_cell.length_a   1.000
_cell.length_b   1.000
_cell.length_c   1.000
_cell.angle_alpha   90.00
_cell.angle_beta   90.00
_cell.angle_gamma   90.00
#
_symmetry.space_group_name_H-M   'P 1'
#
loop_
_entity.id
_entity.type
_entity.pdbx_description
1 polymer ?
#
loop_
_entity_poly.entity_id
_entity_poly.type
_entity_poly.pdbx_seq_one_letter_code
_entity_poly.pdbx_strand_id
1 'polypeptide(L)'
;MHAGANPFEVIKQAVKALEKHMNTFLHREKKRLPSFLEWFGWCTWDAFYIDVTAEGVEEGLKSLSEGGTPPRFLIIDDGWQQIESKAKDPDCVIQEGAQYATWLTGIKENAKFQNNEQNSGLKHVVDEAKQHHNVKYVYVWHALAGYWGGVKPAASGMEHYDTALAYPVHSPGVLGNQPDIVTDSLTVHGLGLVHPKKVYNFYDELHAYLNSCGVDGVKVDVQNIIETLGAGHGGRVSLTRSYHQALEASVARNFPDNGCIACMCHNTDGIYSAKQTAVARVSDDFYPRDPASHTIHISSVAYNTLFLGEFMQPDWDMFHSLHPAAEYHAAARAVGGCAIYVSDKPGNHNFELLRKLVLSDGSVLRAQLPGRPTRDSLFADPTRDGTSLLKIWNLNKCSGVVGIFNCQGAGWCKVEKKTRVHDASPGTLTGSVRASDVDLITQVAGGDWDGNTIAYSYKSGEVIRLPKDASVPVTLQVLEYELFHFSPVKKIASSILFAAIGLLDMFNTGGAVEEVEIHKASDKEERLFDGGVQSEPTTSPSSNRSATATIVLKVRGSGRFGAYLSQRPLKCVVGEAETDFNYDSATGLVTLTIPLPSDEMYRWPIQIQV
;
A
#
# COMPACT_ATOMS: atom_id res chain seq x y z
N MET A 1 13.02 29.36 -2.49
CA MET A 1 13.75 28.27 -1.81
C MET A 1 13.02 28.00 -0.51
N HIS A 2 12.58 26.76 -0.27
CA HIS A 2 12.01 26.35 1.03
C HIS A 2 13.13 25.69 1.83
N ALA A 3 13.25 26.01 3.11
CA ALA A 3 14.26 25.47 4.01
C ALA A 3 13.64 25.31 5.41
N GLY A 4 14.13 24.35 6.18
CA GLY A 4 13.60 24.02 7.51
C GLY A 4 14.32 22.82 8.13
N ALA A 5 14.08 22.58 9.42
CA ALA A 5 14.73 21.51 10.16
C ALA A 5 14.09 20.13 9.94
N ASN A 6 12.82 20.06 9.50
CA ASN A 6 12.16 18.81 9.16
C ASN A 6 12.10 18.62 7.63
N PRO A 7 12.82 17.64 7.06
CA PRO A 7 12.85 17.44 5.61
C PRO A 7 11.48 17.08 5.03
N PHE A 8 10.64 16.33 5.75
CA PHE A 8 9.31 15.95 5.29
C PHE A 8 8.38 17.17 5.19
N GLU A 9 8.44 18.07 6.16
CA GLU A 9 7.70 19.34 6.11
C GLU A 9 8.19 20.24 4.97
N VAL A 10 9.51 20.33 4.77
CA VAL A 10 10.10 21.14 3.70
C VAL A 10 9.62 20.67 2.32
N ILE A 11 9.64 19.36 2.06
CA ILE A 11 9.16 18.78 0.79
C ILE A 11 7.66 19.07 0.61
N LYS A 12 6.85 18.81 1.65
CA LYS A 12 5.41 19.09 1.64
C LYS A 12 5.10 20.55 1.31
N GLN A 13 5.74 21.50 2.00
CA GLN A 13 5.52 22.93 1.76
C GLN A 13 5.99 23.36 0.38
N ALA A 14 7.10 22.80 -0.12
CA ALA A 14 7.59 23.08 -1.47
C ALA A 14 6.59 22.62 -2.54
N VAL A 15 6.01 21.41 -2.41
CA VAL A 15 5.00 20.91 -3.35
C VAL A 15 3.71 21.72 -3.27
N LYS A 16 3.25 22.12 -2.07
CA LYS A 16 2.07 23.01 -1.91
C LYS A 16 2.29 24.40 -2.52
N ALA A 17 3.50 24.94 -2.43
CA ALA A 17 3.84 26.19 -3.10
C ALA A 17 3.82 26.05 -4.63
N LEU A 18 4.34 24.92 -5.14
CA LEU A 18 4.30 24.60 -6.57
C LEU A 18 2.86 24.42 -7.06
N GLU A 19 2.00 23.75 -6.28
CA GLU A 19 0.58 23.59 -6.56
C GLU A 19 -0.09 24.95 -6.78
N LYS A 20 0.11 25.90 -5.86
CA LYS A 20 -0.43 27.27 -5.93
C LYS A 20 0.08 28.04 -7.16
N HIS A 21 1.34 27.81 -7.54
CA HIS A 21 1.94 28.49 -8.69
C HIS A 21 1.41 27.94 -10.02
N MET A 22 1.41 26.61 -10.16
CA MET A 22 1.13 25.93 -11.42
C MET A 22 -0.37 25.84 -11.72
N ASN A 23 -1.22 25.61 -10.70
CA ASN A 23 -2.67 25.40 -10.85
C ASN A 23 -3.07 24.25 -11.82
N THR A 24 -2.12 23.37 -12.15
CA THR A 24 -2.31 22.24 -13.09
C THR A 24 -2.40 20.88 -12.40
N PHE A 25 -2.05 20.77 -11.12
CA PHE A 25 -2.20 19.55 -10.31
C PHE A 25 -2.74 19.92 -8.93
N LEU A 26 -3.10 18.90 -8.13
CA LEU A 26 -3.44 19.07 -6.71
C LEU A 26 -2.50 18.24 -5.85
N HIS A 27 -2.19 18.74 -4.65
CA HIS A 27 -1.45 17.98 -3.64
C HIS A 27 -2.27 16.76 -3.19
N ARG A 28 -1.61 15.62 -2.84
CA ARG A 28 -2.28 14.35 -2.45
C ARG A 28 -3.43 14.54 -1.48
N GLU A 29 -3.22 15.36 -0.45
CA GLU A 29 -4.21 15.64 0.61
C GLU A 29 -5.54 16.25 0.12
N LYS A 30 -5.60 16.81 -1.09
CA LYS A 30 -6.83 17.35 -1.68
C LYS A 30 -7.51 16.37 -2.64
N LYS A 31 -6.90 15.22 -2.89
CA LYS A 31 -7.44 14.18 -3.76
C LYS A 31 -8.27 13.20 -2.93
N ARG A 32 -9.37 12.72 -3.51
CA ARG A 32 -10.15 11.65 -2.91
C ARG A 32 -9.37 10.34 -3.04
N LEU A 33 -8.98 9.75 -1.92
CA LEU A 33 -8.42 8.40 -1.92
C LEU A 33 -9.53 7.39 -2.26
N PRO A 34 -9.28 6.44 -3.18
CA PRO A 34 -10.24 5.41 -3.51
C PRO A 34 -10.30 4.35 -2.40
N SER A 35 -11.48 3.78 -2.20
CA SER A 35 -11.80 2.92 -1.06
C SER A 35 -11.16 1.54 -1.14
N PHE A 36 -10.70 1.10 -2.33
CA PHE A 36 -10.01 -0.18 -2.48
C PHE A 36 -8.75 -0.29 -1.61
N LEU A 37 -8.15 0.83 -1.21
CA LEU A 37 -6.97 0.87 -0.34
C LEU A 37 -7.20 0.20 1.02
N GLU A 38 -8.45 0.08 1.48
CA GLU A 38 -8.81 -0.54 2.76
C GLU A 38 -9.02 -2.06 2.67
N TRP A 39 -8.84 -2.62 1.48
CA TRP A 39 -9.22 -3.98 1.12
C TRP A 39 -8.03 -4.76 0.56
N PHE A 40 -7.89 -6.01 1.00
CA PHE A 40 -6.93 -6.93 0.40
C PHE A 40 -7.34 -7.25 -1.03
N GLY A 41 -6.37 -7.27 -1.94
CA GLY A 41 -6.62 -7.56 -3.34
C GLY A 41 -5.80 -8.69 -3.96
N TRP A 42 -6.16 -8.99 -5.20
CA TRP A 42 -5.44 -9.92 -6.07
C TRP A 42 -5.31 -9.33 -7.48
N CYS A 43 -4.12 -9.44 -8.06
CA CYS A 43 -3.81 -9.00 -9.41
C CYS A 43 -3.46 -10.22 -10.27
N THR A 44 -4.05 -10.33 -11.46
CA THR A 44 -3.88 -11.52 -12.31
C THR A 44 -2.53 -11.60 -13.03
N TRP A 45 -1.67 -10.58 -12.93
CA TRP A 45 -0.43 -10.46 -13.72
C TRP A 45 0.55 -11.61 -13.53
N ASP A 46 1.16 -11.83 -12.36
CA ASP A 46 2.12 -12.95 -12.24
C ASP A 46 1.45 -14.33 -12.25
N ALA A 47 0.13 -14.38 -12.01
CA ALA A 47 -0.65 -15.59 -12.05
C ALA A 47 -0.74 -16.15 -13.49
N PHE A 48 -1.01 -15.28 -14.46
CA PHE A 48 -1.30 -15.69 -15.84
C PHE A 48 -0.56 -14.89 -16.92
N TYR A 49 0.03 -13.76 -16.59
CA TYR A 49 0.47 -12.73 -17.54
C TYR A 49 -0.65 -12.45 -18.55
N ILE A 50 -0.31 -12.39 -19.84
CA ILE A 50 -1.26 -12.16 -20.93
C ILE A 50 -2.23 -13.34 -21.17
N ASP A 51 -2.08 -14.47 -20.48
CA ASP A 51 -2.90 -15.68 -20.67
C ASP A 51 -4.13 -15.74 -19.75
N VAL A 52 -4.43 -14.66 -19.01
CA VAL A 52 -5.62 -14.60 -18.11
C VAL A 52 -6.93 -14.94 -18.85
N THR A 53 -7.79 -15.75 -18.22
CA THR A 53 -9.13 -16.14 -18.73
C THR A 53 -10.20 -15.90 -17.67
N ALA A 54 -11.48 -15.96 -18.08
CA ALA A 54 -12.62 -15.91 -17.15
C ALA A 54 -12.53 -17.02 -16.08
N GLU A 55 -12.19 -18.24 -16.48
CA GLU A 55 -12.07 -19.40 -15.58
C GLU A 55 -10.89 -19.24 -14.63
N GLY A 56 -9.75 -18.72 -15.11
CA GLY A 56 -8.58 -18.47 -14.25
C GLY A 56 -8.86 -17.41 -13.17
N VAL A 57 -9.67 -16.39 -13.47
CA VAL A 57 -10.11 -15.40 -12.47
C VAL A 57 -10.98 -16.08 -11.40
N GLU A 58 -11.95 -16.89 -11.80
CA GLU A 58 -12.81 -17.64 -10.87
C GLU A 58 -12.00 -18.56 -9.96
N GLU A 59 -11.06 -19.32 -10.52
CA GLU A 59 -10.20 -20.23 -9.77
C GLU A 59 -9.38 -19.51 -8.68
N GLY A 60 -8.83 -18.34 -8.99
CA GLY A 60 -8.03 -17.56 -8.03
C GLY A 60 -8.86 -16.90 -6.93
N LEU A 61 -10.04 -16.36 -7.27
CA LEU A 61 -10.96 -15.80 -6.27
C LEU A 61 -11.45 -16.88 -5.30
N LYS A 62 -11.79 -18.06 -5.84
CA LYS A 62 -12.19 -19.22 -5.06
C LYS A 62 -11.06 -19.68 -4.14
N SER A 63 -9.85 -19.86 -4.66
CA SER A 63 -8.73 -20.38 -3.86
C SER A 63 -8.36 -19.47 -2.69
N LEU A 64 -8.37 -18.15 -2.88
CA LEU A 64 -8.10 -17.20 -1.79
C LEU A 64 -9.24 -17.14 -0.76
N SER A 65 -10.50 -17.21 -1.21
CA SER A 65 -11.68 -17.18 -0.34
C SER A 65 -11.77 -18.44 0.53
N GLU A 66 -11.55 -19.62 -0.05
CA GLU A 66 -11.52 -20.90 0.69
C GLU A 66 -10.34 -20.96 1.68
N GLY A 67 -9.24 -20.25 1.40
CA GLY A 67 -8.10 -20.12 2.30
C GLY A 67 -8.30 -19.16 3.49
N GLY A 68 -9.44 -18.48 3.58
CA GLY A 68 -9.78 -17.56 4.66
C GLY A 68 -9.16 -16.17 4.53
N THR A 69 -8.66 -15.80 3.36
CA THR A 69 -8.13 -14.46 3.04
C THR A 69 -8.82 -13.95 1.78
N PRO A 70 -10.14 -13.72 1.82
CA PRO A 70 -10.92 -13.42 0.63
C PRO A 70 -10.51 -12.06 0.05
N PRO A 71 -10.15 -11.97 -1.24
CA PRO A 71 -9.83 -10.70 -1.87
C PRO A 71 -11.11 -9.90 -2.06
N ARG A 72 -11.09 -8.65 -1.60
CA ARG A 72 -12.19 -7.69 -1.79
C ARG A 72 -11.89 -6.69 -2.91
N PHE A 73 -10.69 -6.77 -3.47
CA PHE A 73 -10.24 -6.01 -4.63
C PHE A 73 -9.63 -6.96 -5.68
N LEU A 74 -10.00 -6.79 -6.95
CA LEU A 74 -9.47 -7.57 -8.06
C LEU A 74 -8.90 -6.62 -9.11
N ILE A 75 -7.72 -6.91 -9.62
CA ILE A 75 -7.17 -6.31 -10.84
C ILE A 75 -7.12 -7.40 -11.92
N ILE A 76 -7.94 -7.25 -12.96
CA ILE A 76 -7.79 -8.02 -14.20
C ILE A 76 -6.72 -7.28 -15.02
N ASP A 77 -5.50 -7.78 -14.96
CA ASP A 77 -4.33 -7.19 -15.60
C ASP A 77 -4.27 -7.50 -17.11
N ASP A 78 -3.18 -7.13 -17.79
CA ASP A 78 -3.01 -7.27 -19.23
C ASP A 78 -3.34 -8.69 -19.74
N GLY A 79 -3.91 -8.75 -20.94
CA GLY A 79 -4.35 -9.98 -21.61
C GLY A 79 -5.86 -10.05 -21.86
N TRP A 80 -6.67 -9.11 -21.37
CA TRP A 80 -8.13 -9.14 -21.56
C TRP A 80 -8.62 -8.40 -22.81
N GLN A 81 -7.86 -7.43 -23.32
CA GLN A 81 -8.27 -6.53 -24.41
C GLN A 81 -8.26 -7.20 -25.79
N GLN A 82 -9.07 -6.68 -26.72
CA GLN A 82 -9.02 -7.03 -28.15
C GLN A 82 -7.80 -6.37 -28.82
N ILE A 83 -6.83 -7.19 -29.18
CA ILE A 83 -5.57 -6.75 -29.77
C ILE A 83 -5.35 -7.39 -31.14
N GLU A 84 -4.44 -6.81 -31.92
CA GLU A 84 -4.08 -7.36 -33.22
C GLU A 84 -3.47 -8.77 -33.08
N SER A 85 -4.04 -9.73 -33.80
CA SER A 85 -3.43 -11.05 -33.97
C SER A 85 -2.32 -10.94 -35.01
N LYS A 86 -1.06 -10.84 -34.58
CA LYS A 86 0.10 -11.00 -35.46
C LYS A 86 0.31 -12.50 -35.69
N ALA A 87 0.29 -12.94 -36.95
CA ALA A 87 0.67 -14.31 -37.27
C ALA A 87 2.07 -14.58 -36.74
N LYS A 88 2.25 -15.67 -35.98
CA LYS A 88 3.58 -16.20 -35.67
C LYS A 88 4.16 -16.70 -37.00
N ASP A 89 4.87 -15.83 -37.70
CA ASP A 89 5.62 -16.23 -38.89
C ASP A 89 6.67 -17.27 -38.44
N PRO A 90 6.58 -18.54 -38.89
CA PRO A 90 7.51 -19.59 -38.48
C PRO A 90 8.97 -19.31 -38.89
N ASP A 91 9.16 -18.48 -39.92
CA ASP A 91 10.48 -18.13 -40.47
C ASP A 91 10.98 -16.76 -39.97
N CYS A 92 10.16 -16.02 -39.22
CA CYS A 92 10.58 -14.79 -38.57
C CYS A 92 11.34 -15.14 -37.29
N VAL A 93 12.63 -14.81 -37.25
CA VAL A 93 13.36 -14.68 -35.98
C VAL A 93 12.55 -13.68 -35.15
N ILE A 94 11.88 -14.14 -34.10
CA ILE A 94 11.12 -13.29 -33.17
C ILE A 94 12.03 -12.10 -32.84
N GLN A 95 11.73 -10.92 -33.39
CA GLN A 95 12.37 -9.70 -32.94
C GLN A 95 11.85 -9.51 -31.51
N GLU A 96 12.69 -9.85 -30.55
CA GLU A 96 12.47 -9.57 -29.14
C GLU A 96 11.98 -8.11 -29.04
N GLY A 97 10.78 -7.90 -28.49
CA GLY A 97 10.16 -6.59 -28.37
C GLY A 97 9.04 -6.25 -29.36
N ALA A 98 8.79 -7.03 -30.42
CA ALA A 98 7.68 -6.79 -31.36
C ALA A 98 6.28 -6.84 -30.70
N GLN A 99 6.17 -7.53 -29.55
CA GLN A 99 4.95 -7.56 -28.73
C GLN A 99 4.55 -6.18 -28.20
N TYR A 100 5.53 -5.30 -27.97
CA TYR A 100 5.29 -3.94 -27.48
C TYR A 100 4.69 -3.02 -28.55
N ALA A 101 4.77 -3.40 -29.82
CA ALA A 101 4.12 -2.71 -30.93
C ALA A 101 2.78 -3.38 -31.34
N THR A 102 2.12 -4.06 -30.41
CA THR A 102 0.79 -4.64 -30.66
C THR A 102 -0.28 -3.58 -30.47
N TRP A 103 -1.22 -3.47 -31.40
CA TRP A 103 -2.26 -2.45 -31.35
C TRP A 103 -3.58 -2.95 -30.76
N LEU A 104 -4.28 -2.05 -30.07
CA LEU A 104 -5.69 -2.23 -29.69
C LEU A 104 -6.57 -2.20 -30.95
N THR A 105 -7.43 -3.19 -31.11
CA THR A 105 -8.36 -3.31 -32.25
C THR A 105 -9.82 -3.18 -31.86
N GLY A 106 -10.12 -3.16 -30.55
CA GLY A 106 -11.44 -2.90 -30.01
C GLY A 106 -11.39 -2.54 -28.52
N ILE A 107 -12.43 -1.86 -28.02
CA ILE A 107 -12.52 -1.41 -26.61
C ILE A 107 -13.13 -2.46 -25.66
N LYS A 108 -13.55 -3.61 -26.20
CA LYS A 108 -14.17 -4.70 -25.44
C LYS A 108 -13.17 -5.82 -25.15
N GLU A 109 -13.59 -6.77 -24.31
CA GLU A 109 -12.83 -7.98 -24.04
C GLU A 109 -12.64 -8.88 -25.27
N ASN A 110 -11.58 -9.66 -25.25
CA ASN A 110 -11.28 -10.65 -26.28
C ASN A 110 -12.00 -11.99 -26.02
N ALA A 111 -11.75 -12.95 -26.91
CA ALA A 111 -12.41 -14.25 -26.91
C ALA A 111 -12.20 -15.07 -25.62
N LYS A 112 -11.15 -14.81 -24.81
CA LYS A 112 -10.91 -15.54 -23.55
C LYS A 112 -11.93 -15.23 -22.45
N PHE A 113 -12.74 -14.19 -22.66
CA PHE A 113 -13.81 -13.78 -21.77
C PHE A 113 -15.20 -13.96 -22.44
N GLN A 114 -15.23 -14.39 -23.70
CA GLN A 114 -16.45 -14.57 -24.49
C GLN A 114 -16.70 -16.07 -24.72
N ASN A 115 -17.45 -16.70 -23.82
CA ASN A 115 -17.93 -18.07 -24.01
C ASN A 115 -19.22 -18.08 -24.87
N ASN A 116 -19.52 -19.19 -25.55
CA ASN A 116 -20.68 -19.33 -26.45
C ASN A 116 -22.04 -19.45 -25.71
N GLU A 117 -22.08 -19.23 -24.41
CA GLU A 117 -23.28 -19.29 -23.58
C GLU A 117 -24.00 -17.93 -23.51
N GLN A 118 -25.29 -17.94 -23.14
CA GLN A 118 -26.14 -16.73 -23.12
C GLN A 118 -25.68 -15.66 -22.11
N ASN A 119 -24.87 -16.04 -21.11
CA ASN A 119 -24.27 -15.14 -20.12
C ASN A 119 -22.74 -15.21 -20.23
N SER A 120 -22.16 -14.44 -21.14
CA SER A 120 -20.71 -14.39 -21.34
C SER A 120 -20.20 -12.95 -21.49
N GLY A 121 -18.89 -12.76 -21.48
CA GLY A 121 -18.24 -11.46 -21.53
C GLY A 121 -17.72 -10.99 -20.17
N LEU A 122 -16.99 -9.87 -20.19
CA LEU A 122 -16.37 -9.30 -18.99
C LEU A 122 -17.41 -8.98 -17.89
N LYS A 123 -18.62 -8.56 -18.29
CA LYS A 123 -19.71 -8.31 -17.34
C LYS A 123 -20.04 -9.53 -16.49
N HIS A 124 -20.11 -10.72 -17.09
CA HIS A 124 -20.41 -11.93 -16.36
C HIS A 124 -19.32 -12.24 -15.33
N VAL A 125 -18.05 -12.14 -15.71
CA VAL A 125 -16.92 -12.34 -14.79
C VAL A 125 -16.95 -11.37 -13.60
N VAL A 126 -17.26 -10.09 -13.85
CA VAL A 126 -17.38 -9.09 -12.79
C VAL A 126 -18.59 -9.36 -11.89
N ASP A 127 -19.74 -9.72 -12.46
CA ASP A 127 -20.94 -10.07 -11.70
C ASP A 127 -20.67 -11.29 -10.79
N GLU A 128 -20.03 -12.35 -11.30
CA GLU A 128 -19.66 -13.54 -10.53
C GLU A 128 -18.68 -13.21 -9.41
N ALA A 129 -17.63 -12.42 -9.71
CA ALA A 129 -16.67 -11.96 -8.70
C ALA A 129 -17.36 -11.20 -7.55
N LYS A 130 -18.30 -10.31 -7.87
CA LYS A 130 -19.02 -9.51 -6.87
C LYS A 130 -20.06 -10.33 -6.11
N GLN A 131 -20.84 -11.16 -6.80
CA GLN A 131 -21.99 -11.87 -6.21
C GLN A 131 -21.57 -13.13 -5.45
N HIS A 132 -20.61 -13.89 -5.96
CA HIS A 132 -20.22 -15.18 -5.38
C HIS A 132 -18.97 -15.11 -4.52
N HIS A 133 -18.05 -14.18 -4.80
CA HIS A 133 -16.82 -14.01 -4.01
C HIS A 133 -16.82 -12.77 -3.13
N ASN A 134 -17.89 -11.96 -3.15
CA ASN A 134 -18.00 -10.69 -2.42
C ASN A 134 -16.80 -9.75 -2.70
N VAL A 135 -16.30 -9.75 -3.94
CA VAL A 135 -15.36 -8.74 -4.41
C VAL A 135 -16.08 -7.39 -4.41
N LYS A 136 -15.45 -6.34 -3.89
CA LYS A 136 -16.04 -5.00 -3.79
C LYS A 136 -15.64 -4.10 -4.96
N TYR A 137 -14.39 -4.21 -5.36
CA TYR A 137 -13.80 -3.38 -6.41
C TYR A 137 -13.15 -4.27 -7.45
N VAL A 138 -13.50 -4.09 -8.72
CA VAL A 138 -12.81 -4.70 -9.86
C VAL A 138 -12.20 -3.60 -10.70
N TYR A 139 -10.89 -3.60 -10.84
CA TYR A 139 -10.17 -2.73 -11.78
C TYR A 139 -9.67 -3.55 -12.96
N VAL A 140 -9.57 -2.90 -14.12
CA VAL A 140 -8.98 -3.52 -15.31
C VAL A 140 -7.81 -2.71 -15.81
N TRP A 141 -6.83 -3.40 -16.37
CA TRP A 141 -5.62 -2.78 -16.91
C TRP A 141 -5.85 -2.22 -18.32
N HIS A 142 -5.25 -1.07 -18.64
CA HIS A 142 -5.00 -0.65 -20.02
C HIS A 142 -3.79 0.29 -20.07
N ALA A 143 -3.11 0.36 -21.21
CA ALA A 143 -2.07 1.40 -21.41
C ALA A 143 -2.72 2.78 -21.60
N LEU A 144 -1.99 3.86 -21.28
CA LEU A 144 -2.46 5.23 -21.53
C LEU A 144 -2.83 5.46 -23.00
N ALA A 145 -2.05 4.91 -23.92
CA ALA A 145 -2.32 4.98 -25.36
C ALA A 145 -3.37 3.97 -25.87
N GLY A 146 -3.99 3.18 -24.98
CA GLY A 146 -4.99 2.16 -25.28
C GLY A 146 -4.46 0.73 -25.08
N TYR A 147 -3.36 0.38 -25.74
CA TYR A 147 -2.56 -0.82 -25.50
C TYR A 147 -1.07 -0.47 -25.70
N TRP A 148 -0.16 -1.44 -25.57
CA TRP A 148 1.30 -1.19 -25.70
C TRP A 148 1.69 -0.42 -26.96
N GLY A 149 1.17 -0.82 -28.13
CA GLY A 149 1.39 -0.14 -29.40
C GLY A 149 0.43 1.03 -29.66
N GLY A 150 -0.51 1.32 -28.77
CA GLY A 150 -1.58 2.30 -28.96
C GLY A 150 -2.82 1.73 -29.66
N VAL A 151 -3.68 2.61 -30.16
CA VAL A 151 -4.90 2.25 -30.90
C VAL A 151 -4.59 2.02 -32.38
N LYS A 152 -5.09 0.95 -32.99
CA LYS A 152 -4.83 0.67 -34.41
C LYS A 152 -5.42 1.80 -35.30
N PRO A 153 -4.61 2.44 -36.16
CA PRO A 153 -5.12 3.40 -37.14
C PRO A 153 -6.14 2.76 -38.08
N ALA A 154 -7.24 3.47 -38.34
CA ALA A 154 -8.34 3.02 -39.21
C ALA A 154 -8.89 1.62 -38.86
N ALA A 155 -8.87 1.22 -37.59
CA ALA A 155 -9.58 0.04 -37.14
C ALA A 155 -11.10 0.23 -37.29
N SER A 156 -11.77 -0.82 -37.77
CA SER A 156 -13.21 -0.82 -38.01
C SER A 156 -13.98 -0.48 -36.74
N GLY A 157 -14.80 0.57 -36.77
CA GLY A 157 -15.59 1.03 -35.62
C GLY A 157 -14.82 1.89 -34.62
N MET A 158 -13.59 2.27 -34.94
CA MET A 158 -12.72 3.14 -34.12
C MET A 158 -12.19 4.34 -34.92
N GLU A 159 -12.68 4.57 -36.14
CA GLU A 159 -12.20 5.61 -37.06
C GLU A 159 -12.42 7.02 -36.51
N HIS A 160 -13.46 7.22 -35.70
CA HIS A 160 -13.81 8.53 -35.10
C HIS A 160 -12.81 9.03 -34.05
N TYR A 161 -11.89 8.17 -33.60
CA TYR A 161 -10.79 8.56 -32.72
C TYR A 161 -9.66 9.30 -33.44
N ASP A 162 -9.64 9.29 -34.78
CA ASP A 162 -8.63 9.98 -35.59
C ASP A 162 -7.20 9.57 -35.21
N THR A 163 -7.00 8.27 -35.06
CA THR A 163 -5.71 7.71 -34.63
C THR A 163 -4.70 7.73 -35.77
N ALA A 164 -3.50 8.23 -35.49
CA ALA A 164 -2.38 8.28 -36.43
C ALA A 164 -1.13 7.63 -35.84
N LEU A 165 -0.21 7.20 -36.70
CA LEU A 165 1.11 6.73 -36.26
C LEU A 165 1.94 7.93 -35.77
N ALA A 166 2.46 7.80 -34.56
CA ALA A 166 3.43 8.69 -33.96
C ALA A 166 4.67 7.89 -33.57
N TYR A 167 5.84 8.49 -33.72
CA TYR A 167 7.12 7.83 -33.48
C TYR A 167 7.80 8.49 -32.27
N PRO A 168 8.11 7.72 -31.21
CA PRO A 168 8.82 8.23 -30.04
C PRO A 168 10.12 8.97 -30.39
N VAL A 169 10.31 10.14 -29.79
CA VAL A 169 11.58 10.89 -29.85
C VAL A 169 12.15 11.04 -28.44
N HIS A 170 13.29 10.39 -28.20
CA HIS A 170 13.90 10.33 -26.88
C HIS A 170 14.85 11.49 -26.61
N SER A 171 14.89 11.93 -25.36
CA SER A 171 15.93 12.83 -24.91
C SER A 171 17.26 12.07 -24.73
N PRO A 172 18.42 12.74 -24.89
CA PRO A 172 19.72 12.13 -24.61
C PRO A 172 19.83 11.57 -23.19
N GLY A 173 19.14 12.19 -22.21
CA GLY A 173 19.12 11.72 -20.83
C GLY A 173 18.36 10.40 -20.63
N VAL A 174 17.28 10.18 -21.38
CA VAL A 174 16.53 8.91 -21.36
C VAL A 174 17.38 7.82 -22.00
N LEU A 175 17.93 8.06 -23.21
CA LEU A 175 18.80 7.12 -23.91
C LEU A 175 20.04 6.74 -23.09
N GLY A 176 20.62 7.68 -22.36
CA GLY A 176 21.77 7.44 -21.49
C GLY A 176 21.47 6.61 -20.24
N ASN A 177 20.21 6.54 -19.81
CA ASN A 177 19.79 5.81 -18.61
C ASN A 177 19.20 4.44 -18.90
N GLN A 178 18.36 4.30 -19.93
CA GLN A 178 17.68 3.04 -20.24
C GLN A 178 17.48 2.92 -21.76
N PRO A 179 18.39 2.23 -22.47
CA PRO A 179 18.10 1.74 -23.82
C PRO A 179 17.14 0.56 -23.69
N ASP A 180 15.85 0.80 -23.96
CA ASP A 180 14.77 -0.16 -23.76
C ASP A 180 14.26 -0.73 -25.10
N ILE A 181 14.18 -2.05 -25.17
CA ILE A 181 13.66 -2.79 -26.33
C ILE A 181 12.19 -2.47 -26.62
N VAL A 182 11.40 -2.12 -25.60
CA VAL A 182 10.02 -1.62 -25.75
C VAL A 182 10.02 -0.38 -26.64
N THR A 183 10.93 0.52 -26.33
CA THR A 183 11.04 1.82 -26.95
C THR A 183 11.62 1.74 -28.36
N ASP A 184 12.62 0.90 -28.57
CA ASP A 184 13.19 0.64 -29.90
C ASP A 184 12.12 0.07 -30.84
N SER A 185 11.33 -0.89 -30.34
CA SER A 185 10.20 -1.48 -31.07
C SER A 185 9.19 -0.41 -31.52
N LEU A 186 8.76 0.47 -30.61
CA LEU A 186 7.83 1.57 -30.93
C LEU A 186 8.42 2.62 -31.86
N THR A 187 9.74 2.85 -31.80
CA THR A 187 10.44 3.77 -32.73
C THR A 187 10.46 3.23 -34.15
N VAL A 188 10.53 1.91 -34.32
CA VAL A 188 10.51 1.24 -35.64
C VAL A 188 9.09 1.11 -36.17
N HIS A 189 8.16 0.60 -35.36
CA HIS A 189 6.82 0.24 -35.81
C HIS A 189 5.79 1.38 -35.70
N GLY A 190 6.08 2.39 -34.89
CA GLY A 190 5.17 3.48 -34.58
C GLY A 190 4.12 3.10 -33.53
N LEU A 191 3.69 4.10 -32.78
CA LEU A 191 2.60 4.02 -31.80
C LEU A 191 1.34 4.65 -32.39
N GLY A 192 0.21 3.96 -32.27
CA GLY A 192 -1.10 4.46 -32.66
C GLY A 192 -1.62 5.49 -31.66
N LEU A 193 -1.34 6.76 -31.92
CA LEU A 193 -1.70 7.89 -31.07
C LEU A 193 -3.09 8.42 -31.45
N VAL A 194 -4.06 8.26 -30.54
CA VAL A 194 -5.37 8.91 -30.65
C VAL A 194 -5.19 10.43 -30.69
N HIS A 195 -5.87 11.12 -31.60
CA HIS A 195 -5.71 12.57 -31.68
C HIS A 195 -6.07 13.25 -30.33
N PRO A 196 -5.27 14.22 -29.81
CA PRO A 196 -5.47 14.78 -28.46
C PRO A 196 -6.83 15.48 -28.26
N LYS A 197 -7.49 15.92 -29.34
CA LYS A 197 -8.86 16.47 -29.28
C LYS A 197 -9.97 15.39 -29.22
N LYS A 198 -9.62 14.13 -29.42
CA LYS A 198 -10.52 12.96 -29.47
C LYS A 198 -10.27 11.97 -28.35
N VAL A 199 -9.13 12.05 -27.67
CA VAL A 199 -8.73 11.12 -26.61
C VAL A 199 -9.72 11.05 -25.43
N TYR A 200 -10.43 12.13 -25.12
CA TYR A 200 -11.54 12.06 -24.14
C TYR A 200 -12.63 11.10 -24.58
N ASN A 201 -13.04 11.13 -25.85
CA ASN A 201 -14.08 10.21 -26.35
C ASN A 201 -13.59 8.76 -26.29
N PHE A 202 -12.32 8.51 -26.63
CA PHE A 202 -11.74 7.18 -26.50
C PHE A 202 -11.79 6.66 -25.07
N TYR A 203 -11.34 7.45 -24.09
CA TYR A 203 -11.42 7.04 -22.69
C TYR A 203 -12.87 6.92 -22.20
N ASP A 204 -13.75 7.86 -22.54
CA ASP A 204 -15.14 7.84 -22.07
C ASP A 204 -15.90 6.64 -22.65
N GLU A 205 -15.70 6.28 -23.92
CA GLU A 205 -16.30 5.09 -24.52
C GLU A 205 -15.75 3.80 -23.90
N LEU A 206 -14.44 3.69 -23.71
CA LEU A 206 -13.81 2.54 -23.03
C LEU A 206 -14.29 2.42 -21.58
N HIS A 207 -14.23 3.49 -20.80
CA HIS A 207 -14.59 3.48 -19.38
C HIS A 207 -16.10 3.35 -19.18
N ALA A 208 -16.94 3.89 -20.06
CA ALA A 208 -18.38 3.65 -20.03
C ALA A 208 -18.71 2.19 -20.30
N TYR A 209 -18.00 1.53 -21.24
CA TYR A 209 -18.13 0.10 -21.45
C TYR A 209 -17.77 -0.69 -20.18
N LEU A 210 -16.61 -0.40 -19.59
CA LEU A 210 -16.14 -1.06 -18.37
C LEU A 210 -17.13 -0.86 -17.20
N ASN A 211 -17.59 0.37 -16.99
CA ASN A 211 -18.60 0.67 -15.98
C ASN A 211 -19.91 -0.08 -16.24
N SER A 212 -20.33 -0.25 -17.52
CA SER A 212 -21.50 -1.08 -17.86
C SER A 212 -21.32 -2.57 -17.54
N CYS A 213 -20.08 -3.04 -17.50
CA CYS A 213 -19.70 -4.37 -17.02
C CYS A 213 -19.61 -4.46 -15.49
N GLY A 214 -19.80 -3.35 -14.76
CA GLY A 214 -19.69 -3.27 -13.31
C GLY A 214 -18.27 -3.07 -12.80
N VAL A 215 -17.30 -2.74 -13.66
CA VAL A 215 -15.91 -2.40 -13.27
C VAL A 215 -15.91 -1.07 -12.53
N ASP A 216 -15.11 -0.97 -11.46
CA ASP A 216 -15.09 0.17 -10.53
C ASP A 216 -13.92 1.12 -10.76
N GLY A 217 -12.99 0.77 -11.65
CA GLY A 217 -11.82 1.59 -11.95
C GLY A 217 -10.83 0.93 -12.91
N VAL A 218 -9.68 1.59 -13.09
CA VAL A 218 -8.65 1.15 -14.04
C VAL A 218 -7.24 1.20 -13.46
N LYS A 219 -6.37 0.29 -13.90
CA LYS A 219 -4.92 0.39 -13.75
C LYS A 219 -4.35 0.88 -15.09
N VAL A 220 -3.81 2.10 -15.12
CA VAL A 220 -3.39 2.77 -16.37
C VAL A 220 -1.88 2.79 -16.47
N ASP A 221 -1.35 1.99 -17.38
CA ASP A 221 0.10 1.75 -17.53
C ASP A 221 0.71 2.51 -18.70
N VAL A 222 2.04 2.36 -18.87
CA VAL A 222 2.80 2.93 -20.00
C VAL A 222 2.62 4.45 -20.12
N GLN A 223 2.40 5.17 -19.02
CA GLN A 223 2.07 6.59 -19.10
C GLN A 223 3.23 7.46 -19.60
N ASN A 224 4.46 7.12 -19.22
CA ASN A 224 5.65 7.89 -19.60
C ASN A 224 5.87 7.95 -21.12
N ILE A 225 5.36 7.02 -21.93
CA ILE A 225 5.57 7.04 -23.40
C ILE A 225 5.08 8.35 -24.03
N ILE A 226 4.04 8.96 -23.46
CA ILE A 226 3.42 10.16 -24.01
C ILE A 226 4.37 11.35 -24.08
N GLU A 227 5.39 11.40 -23.21
CA GLU A 227 6.39 12.48 -23.20
C GLU A 227 7.24 12.50 -24.49
N THR A 228 7.32 11.37 -25.17
CA THR A 228 8.15 11.16 -26.37
C THR A 228 7.38 11.46 -27.68
N LEU A 229 6.07 11.68 -27.60
CA LEU A 229 5.16 11.76 -28.75
C LEU A 229 4.66 13.18 -29.05
N GLY A 230 5.25 14.20 -28.41
CA GLY A 230 4.77 15.59 -28.49
C GLY A 230 4.94 16.30 -29.84
N ALA A 231 5.66 15.70 -30.79
CA ALA A 231 5.89 16.28 -32.11
C ALA A 231 4.55 16.47 -32.85
N GLY A 232 4.31 17.66 -33.41
CA GLY A 232 3.04 17.99 -34.08
C GLY A 232 1.87 18.32 -33.14
N HIS A 233 2.03 18.18 -31.81
CA HIS A 233 0.94 18.35 -30.82
C HIS A 233 1.22 19.44 -29.76
N GLY A 234 2.02 20.45 -30.10
CA GLY A 234 2.38 21.55 -29.19
C GLY A 234 3.49 21.19 -28.18
N GLY A 235 4.17 20.07 -28.37
CA GLY A 235 5.24 19.58 -27.51
C GLY A 235 4.75 18.70 -26.37
N ARG A 236 5.71 18.02 -25.71
CA ARG A 236 5.44 17.00 -24.67
C ARG A 236 4.49 17.48 -23.57
N VAL A 237 4.71 18.68 -23.03
CA VAL A 237 3.90 19.24 -21.94
C VAL A 237 2.44 19.41 -22.35
N SER A 238 2.17 19.86 -23.57
CA SER A 238 0.81 20.10 -24.07
C SER A 238 0.08 18.77 -24.32
N LEU A 239 0.78 17.80 -24.92
CA LEU A 239 0.23 16.48 -25.20
C LEU A 239 -0.06 15.72 -23.90
N THR A 240 0.92 15.62 -22.99
CA THR A 240 0.77 14.96 -21.69
C THR A 240 -0.41 15.54 -20.91
N ARG A 241 -0.51 16.87 -20.84
CA ARG A 241 -1.62 17.53 -20.15
C ARG A 241 -2.97 17.20 -20.76
N SER A 242 -3.07 17.18 -22.08
CA SER A 242 -4.32 16.84 -22.78
C SER A 242 -4.78 15.42 -22.46
N TYR A 243 -3.83 14.46 -22.47
CA TYR A 243 -4.09 13.07 -22.13
C TYR A 243 -4.50 12.89 -20.66
N HIS A 244 -3.78 13.51 -19.72
CA HIS A 244 -4.14 13.43 -18.29
C HIS A 244 -5.50 14.06 -18.00
N GLN A 245 -5.81 15.22 -18.60
CA GLN A 245 -7.12 15.86 -18.43
C GLN A 245 -8.26 14.99 -18.97
N ALA A 246 -8.07 14.37 -20.14
CA ALA A 246 -9.04 13.48 -20.72
C ALA A 246 -9.24 12.20 -19.88
N LEU A 247 -8.14 11.61 -19.40
CA LEU A 247 -8.17 10.43 -18.54
C LEU A 247 -8.93 10.73 -17.24
N GLU A 248 -8.55 11.79 -16.52
CA GLU A 248 -9.19 12.16 -15.26
C GLU A 248 -10.67 12.55 -15.44
N ALA A 249 -11.02 13.20 -16.55
CA ALA A 249 -12.41 13.51 -16.87
C ALA A 249 -13.25 12.25 -17.12
N SER A 250 -12.68 11.25 -17.81
CA SER A 250 -13.34 9.96 -18.02
C SER A 250 -13.48 9.16 -16.73
N VAL A 251 -12.41 9.08 -15.93
CA VAL A 251 -12.43 8.40 -14.62
C VAL A 251 -13.47 9.03 -13.71
N ALA A 252 -13.51 10.36 -13.60
CA ALA A 252 -14.48 11.06 -12.75
C ALA A 252 -15.94 10.82 -13.17
N ARG A 253 -16.17 10.62 -14.48
CA ARG A 253 -17.50 10.36 -15.04
C ARG A 253 -17.97 8.93 -14.82
N ASN A 254 -17.06 7.95 -14.96
CA ASN A 254 -17.42 6.54 -15.01
C ASN A 254 -17.15 5.80 -13.69
N PHE A 255 -16.23 6.29 -12.85
CA PHE A 255 -15.79 5.63 -11.62
C PHE A 255 -15.92 6.58 -10.41
N PRO A 256 -17.09 6.57 -9.72
CA PRO A 256 -17.42 7.58 -8.71
C PRO A 256 -16.52 7.55 -7.46
N ASP A 257 -15.78 6.47 -7.24
CA ASP A 257 -14.82 6.33 -6.15
C ASP A 257 -13.39 6.74 -6.53
N ASN A 258 -13.22 7.48 -7.63
CA ASN A 258 -11.91 7.90 -8.15
C ASN A 258 -11.01 6.70 -8.50
N GLY A 259 -11.59 5.70 -9.16
CA GLY A 259 -10.94 4.43 -9.41
C GLY A 259 -9.89 4.46 -10.50
N CYS A 260 -8.66 4.82 -10.13
CA CYS A 260 -7.52 4.85 -11.05
C CYS A 260 -6.20 4.61 -10.30
N ILE A 261 -5.42 3.63 -10.74
CA ILE A 261 -4.01 3.45 -10.37
C ILE A 261 -3.15 3.89 -11.55
N ALA A 262 -2.30 4.89 -11.36
CA ALA A 262 -1.38 5.36 -12.38
C ALA A 262 -0.05 4.59 -12.31
N CYS A 263 0.35 3.96 -13.40
CA CYS A 263 1.56 3.16 -13.48
C CYS A 263 2.48 3.68 -14.59
N MET A 264 3.80 3.46 -14.43
CA MET A 264 4.83 4.05 -15.29
C MET A 264 4.64 5.56 -15.51
N CYS A 265 4.30 6.30 -14.45
CA CYS A 265 3.79 7.68 -14.51
C CYS A 265 4.72 8.73 -13.86
N HIS A 266 6.01 8.41 -13.73
CA HIS A 266 6.95 9.22 -12.93
C HIS A 266 7.53 10.43 -13.68
N ASN A 267 7.10 10.69 -14.92
CA ASN A 267 7.50 11.90 -15.63
C ASN A 267 6.89 13.16 -14.98
N THR A 268 7.68 14.22 -14.94
CA THR A 268 7.27 15.48 -14.27
C THR A 268 6.08 16.16 -14.96
N ASP A 269 5.90 16.00 -16.27
CA ASP A 269 4.78 16.60 -16.99
C ASP A 269 3.44 16.01 -16.55
N GLY A 270 3.38 14.70 -16.32
CA GLY A 270 2.22 13.98 -15.82
C GLY A 270 1.95 14.27 -14.35
N ILE A 271 2.99 14.20 -13.50
CA ILE A 271 2.88 14.53 -12.07
C ILE A 271 2.32 15.95 -11.87
N TYR A 272 2.80 16.93 -12.64
CA TYR A 272 2.31 18.31 -12.58
C TYR A 272 1.02 18.56 -13.34
N SER A 273 0.38 17.52 -13.88
CA SER A 273 -0.93 17.60 -14.53
C SER A 273 -2.03 16.81 -13.80
N ALA A 274 -1.70 16.02 -12.78
CA ALA A 274 -2.64 15.14 -12.07
C ALA A 274 -3.46 15.88 -10.99
N LYS A 275 -4.72 16.21 -11.26
CA LYS A 275 -5.62 16.88 -10.31
C LYS A 275 -6.42 15.90 -9.47
N GLN A 276 -6.84 14.78 -10.05
CA GLN A 276 -7.80 13.86 -9.44
C GLN A 276 -7.19 12.49 -9.16
N THR A 277 -6.43 11.92 -10.11
CA THR A 277 -5.83 10.59 -9.94
C THR A 277 -5.00 10.58 -8.66
N ALA A 278 -5.37 9.66 -7.77
CA ALA A 278 -4.94 9.70 -6.37
C ALA A 278 -3.95 8.59 -6.02
N VAL A 279 -3.77 7.56 -6.84
CA VAL A 279 -2.87 6.43 -6.56
C VAL A 279 -1.87 6.28 -7.70
N ALA A 280 -0.61 6.05 -7.37
CA ALA A 280 0.44 5.76 -8.34
C ALA A 280 1.37 4.65 -7.86
N ARG A 281 1.69 3.69 -8.74
CA ARG A 281 2.76 2.71 -8.49
C ARG A 281 4.08 3.46 -8.40
N VAL A 282 4.85 3.27 -7.34
CA VAL A 282 6.11 3.99 -7.07
C VAL A 282 7.35 3.12 -7.26
N SER A 283 7.22 2.02 -7.97
CA SER A 283 8.30 1.10 -8.33
C SER A 283 8.29 0.75 -9.81
N ASP A 284 9.37 0.12 -10.24
CA ASP A 284 9.32 -0.85 -11.33
C ASP A 284 8.44 -2.05 -10.95
N ASP A 285 8.23 -2.98 -11.87
CA ASP A 285 7.45 -4.19 -11.58
C ASP A 285 8.10 -5.03 -10.47
N PHE A 286 7.27 -5.70 -9.67
CA PHE A 286 7.74 -6.78 -8.82
C PHE A 286 8.23 -7.96 -9.68
N TYR A 287 9.52 -8.29 -9.60
CA TYR A 287 10.13 -9.39 -10.36
C TYR A 287 10.37 -10.63 -9.47
N PRO A 288 9.38 -11.54 -9.31
CA PRO A 288 9.49 -12.69 -8.41
C PRO A 288 10.65 -13.64 -8.74
N ARG A 289 11.10 -13.65 -9.99
CA ARG A 289 12.17 -14.56 -10.47
C ARG A 289 13.55 -13.92 -10.49
N ASP A 290 13.68 -12.64 -10.18
CA ASP A 290 14.96 -11.97 -10.09
C ASP A 290 15.33 -11.74 -8.61
N PRO A 291 16.23 -12.56 -8.03
CA PRO A 291 16.65 -12.40 -6.64
C PRO A 291 17.25 -11.02 -6.35
N ALA A 292 17.87 -10.38 -7.35
CA ALA A 292 18.48 -9.06 -7.17
C ALA A 292 17.43 -7.94 -6.99
N SER A 293 16.19 -8.18 -7.39
CA SER A 293 15.11 -7.19 -7.32
C SER A 293 14.60 -6.94 -5.90
N HIS A 294 14.64 -7.93 -5.00
CA HIS A 294 13.83 -7.88 -3.78
C HIS A 294 14.27 -6.82 -2.76
N THR A 295 15.56 -6.72 -2.47
CA THR A 295 16.04 -5.70 -1.51
C THR A 295 15.96 -4.30 -2.09
N ILE A 296 16.25 -4.17 -3.39
CA ILE A 296 16.16 -2.90 -4.13
C ILE A 296 14.71 -2.43 -4.22
N HIS A 297 13.75 -3.32 -4.40
CA HIS A 297 12.32 -2.98 -4.49
C HIS A 297 11.88 -2.21 -3.25
N ILE A 298 12.17 -2.77 -2.06
CA ILE A 298 11.80 -2.15 -0.78
C ILE A 298 12.51 -0.81 -0.58
N SER A 299 13.80 -0.72 -0.92
CA SER A 299 14.52 0.57 -0.92
C SER A 299 13.86 1.57 -1.86
N SER A 300 13.61 1.18 -3.11
CA SER A 300 13.09 2.04 -4.16
C SER A 300 11.69 2.59 -3.83
N VAL A 301 10.76 1.74 -3.39
CA VAL A 301 9.41 2.20 -3.02
C VAL A 301 9.45 3.18 -1.84
N ALA A 302 10.30 2.95 -0.84
CA ALA A 302 10.45 3.83 0.31
C ALA A 302 11.02 5.20 -0.12
N TYR A 303 12.13 5.22 -0.86
CA TYR A 303 12.73 6.47 -1.33
C TYR A 303 11.86 7.22 -2.33
N ASN A 304 11.21 6.53 -3.27
CA ASN A 304 10.31 7.16 -4.23
C ASN A 304 9.07 7.75 -3.55
N THR A 305 8.58 7.11 -2.47
CA THR A 305 7.48 7.63 -1.65
C THR A 305 7.80 9.00 -1.03
N LEU A 306 9.07 9.32 -0.76
CA LEU A 306 9.47 10.63 -0.22
C LEU A 306 9.01 11.79 -1.13
N PHE A 307 9.10 11.62 -2.45
CA PHE A 307 8.71 12.63 -3.43
C PHE A 307 7.29 12.38 -3.97
N LEU A 308 7.03 11.19 -4.50
CA LEU A 308 5.75 10.86 -5.15
C LEU A 308 4.58 10.87 -4.16
N GLY A 309 4.85 10.59 -2.88
CA GLY A 309 3.87 10.67 -1.81
C GLY A 309 3.21 12.06 -1.68
N GLU A 310 3.86 13.16 -2.08
CA GLU A 310 3.21 14.48 -2.00
C GLU A 310 2.19 14.72 -3.13
N PHE A 311 2.21 13.90 -4.18
CA PHE A 311 1.32 14.04 -5.35
C PHE A 311 0.20 13.00 -5.35
N MET A 312 0.51 11.76 -5.00
CA MET A 312 -0.41 10.61 -5.04
C MET A 312 -0.09 9.66 -3.88
N GLN A 313 -1.07 8.84 -3.48
CA GLN A 313 -0.88 7.71 -2.58
C GLN A 313 0.01 6.69 -3.28
N PRO A 314 1.18 6.36 -2.71
CA PRO A 314 2.04 5.35 -3.28
C PRO A 314 1.43 3.97 -3.20
N ASP A 315 1.51 3.28 -4.32
CA ASP A 315 1.27 1.86 -4.47
C ASP A 315 2.63 1.15 -4.63
N TRP A 316 2.88 0.16 -3.78
CA TRP A 316 4.18 -0.53 -3.69
C TRP A 316 4.22 -1.81 -4.52
N ASP A 317 3.21 -1.98 -5.37
CA ASP A 317 3.01 -3.09 -6.28
C ASP A 317 2.62 -4.41 -5.59
N MET A 318 2.15 -5.36 -6.40
CA MET A 318 1.88 -6.74 -6.00
C MET A 318 3.11 -7.45 -5.45
N PHE A 319 2.89 -8.57 -4.75
CA PHE A 319 3.93 -9.52 -4.37
C PHE A 319 3.38 -10.94 -4.32
N HIS A 320 4.29 -11.91 -4.22
CA HIS A 320 3.92 -13.30 -3.98
C HIS A 320 3.90 -13.62 -2.48
N SER A 321 2.81 -14.21 -1.99
CA SER A 321 2.72 -14.68 -0.60
C SER A 321 3.51 -15.97 -0.39
N LEU A 322 3.63 -16.82 -1.42
CA LEU A 322 4.43 -18.03 -1.39
C LEU A 322 5.76 -17.81 -2.11
N HIS A 323 6.72 -17.20 -1.40
CA HIS A 323 8.04 -16.87 -1.94
C HIS A 323 9.09 -16.77 -0.82
N PRO A 324 10.38 -17.08 -1.06
CA PRO A 324 11.43 -16.95 -0.04
C PRO A 324 11.55 -15.55 0.60
N ALA A 325 11.26 -14.50 -0.16
CA ALA A 325 11.23 -13.11 0.30
C ALA A 325 9.82 -12.61 0.69
N ALA A 326 8.79 -13.47 0.73
CA ALA A 326 7.41 -13.05 0.91
C ALA A 326 7.17 -12.30 2.22
N GLU A 327 7.74 -12.81 3.33
CA GLU A 327 7.54 -12.19 4.64
C GLU A 327 8.18 -10.79 4.73
N TYR A 328 9.35 -10.63 4.12
CA TYR A 328 10.05 -9.35 3.98
C TYR A 328 9.20 -8.31 3.21
N HIS A 329 8.60 -8.75 2.09
CA HIS A 329 7.71 -7.92 1.26
C HIS A 329 6.39 -7.58 1.95
N ALA A 330 5.82 -8.52 2.69
CA ALA A 330 4.59 -8.36 3.45
C ALA A 330 4.78 -7.35 4.60
N ALA A 331 5.86 -7.49 5.37
CA ALA A 331 6.21 -6.58 6.46
C ALA A 331 6.42 -5.15 5.95
N ALA A 332 7.11 -4.97 4.82
CA ALA A 332 7.30 -3.66 4.21
C ALA A 332 5.96 -2.99 3.82
N ARG A 333 5.05 -3.73 3.17
CA ARG A 333 3.73 -3.21 2.77
C ARG A 333 2.83 -2.88 3.96
N ALA A 334 2.94 -3.62 5.07
CA ALA A 334 2.23 -3.32 6.31
C ALA A 334 2.60 -1.94 6.89
N VAL A 335 3.86 -1.51 6.70
CA VAL A 335 4.36 -0.19 7.12
C VAL A 335 4.23 0.86 6.00
N GLY A 336 4.10 0.46 4.73
CA GLY A 336 4.09 1.36 3.59
C GLY A 336 2.84 2.24 3.47
N GLY A 337 1.74 1.88 4.13
CA GLY A 337 0.46 2.59 4.03
C GLY A 337 -0.15 2.56 2.62
N CYS A 338 0.33 1.64 1.77
CA CYS A 338 -0.08 1.39 0.41
C CYS A 338 -1.24 0.38 0.32
N ALA A 339 -1.73 0.11 -0.89
CA ALA A 339 -2.58 -1.04 -1.14
C ALA A 339 -1.82 -2.35 -0.83
N ILE A 340 -2.55 -3.40 -0.44
CA ILE A 340 -1.99 -4.74 -0.24
C ILE A 340 -2.73 -5.69 -1.16
N TYR A 341 -2.05 -6.16 -2.19
CA TYR A 341 -2.57 -7.18 -3.09
C TYR A 341 -1.46 -8.14 -3.52
N VAL A 342 -1.83 -9.39 -3.76
CA VAL A 342 -0.90 -10.43 -4.23
C VAL A 342 -1.12 -10.74 -5.71
N SER A 343 -0.16 -11.40 -6.33
CA SER A 343 -0.25 -11.89 -7.71
C SER A 343 -0.01 -13.40 -7.83
N ASP A 344 -0.16 -14.13 -6.71
CA ASP A 344 -0.01 -15.58 -6.65
C ASP A 344 -0.88 -16.29 -7.70
N LYS A 345 -0.37 -17.42 -8.21
CA LYS A 345 -1.17 -18.36 -8.99
C LYS A 345 -2.25 -18.99 -8.11
N PRO A 346 -3.45 -19.30 -8.66
CA PRO A 346 -4.46 -20.06 -7.94
C PRO A 346 -3.88 -21.31 -7.28
N GLY A 347 -4.25 -21.55 -6.03
CA GLY A 347 -3.77 -22.68 -5.23
C GLY A 347 -2.33 -22.58 -4.71
N ASN A 348 -1.59 -21.50 -5.02
CA ASN A 348 -0.19 -21.31 -4.60
C ASN A 348 -0.05 -20.13 -3.63
N HIS A 349 -0.79 -20.20 -2.52
CA HIS A 349 -0.85 -19.13 -1.51
C HIS A 349 -0.23 -19.57 -0.19
N ASN A 350 0.36 -18.62 0.54
CA ASN A 350 0.74 -18.79 1.93
C ASN A 350 -0.29 -18.10 2.84
N PHE A 351 -1.33 -18.83 3.23
CA PHE A 351 -2.40 -18.27 4.06
C PHE A 351 -1.96 -17.91 5.49
N GLU A 352 -0.92 -18.56 6.02
CA GLU A 352 -0.35 -18.17 7.31
C GLU A 352 0.27 -16.79 7.25
N LEU A 353 0.99 -16.48 6.17
CA LEU A 353 1.50 -15.14 5.94
C LEU A 353 0.38 -14.13 5.68
N LEU A 354 -0.58 -14.47 4.82
CA LEU A 354 -1.67 -13.56 4.46
C LEU A 354 -2.52 -13.16 5.68
N ARG A 355 -2.76 -14.07 6.63
CA ARG A 355 -3.47 -13.77 7.88
C ARG A 355 -2.75 -12.76 8.80
N LYS A 356 -1.46 -12.47 8.56
CA LYS A 356 -0.72 -11.40 9.26
C LYS A 356 -0.99 -10.01 8.66
N LEU A 357 -1.62 -9.93 7.48
CA LEU A 357 -1.97 -8.70 6.75
C LEU A 357 -3.48 -8.48 6.63
N VAL A 358 -4.23 -9.56 6.45
CA VAL A 358 -5.63 -9.56 6.03
C VAL A 358 -6.52 -9.99 7.19
N LEU A 359 -7.50 -9.16 7.53
CA LEU A 359 -8.54 -9.50 8.51
C LEU A 359 -9.55 -10.48 7.89
N SER A 360 -10.33 -11.15 8.74
CA SER A 360 -11.29 -12.18 8.30
C SER A 360 -12.37 -11.67 7.33
N ASP A 361 -12.67 -10.37 7.34
CA ASP A 361 -13.60 -9.74 6.40
C ASP A 361 -12.95 -9.37 5.04
N GLY A 362 -11.63 -9.57 4.89
CA GLY A 362 -10.84 -9.20 3.72
C GLY A 362 -10.31 -7.76 3.76
N SER A 363 -10.56 -7.01 4.84
CA SER A 363 -9.98 -5.68 5.02
C SER A 363 -8.56 -5.73 5.58
N VAL A 364 -7.82 -4.62 5.49
CA VAL A 364 -6.43 -4.52 5.96
C VAL A 364 -6.26 -3.46 7.05
N LEU A 365 -5.23 -3.62 7.87
CA LEU A 365 -4.82 -2.62 8.87
C LEU A 365 -3.81 -1.65 8.25
N ARG A 366 -4.25 -0.84 7.28
CA ARG A 366 -3.38 0.08 6.54
C ARG A 366 -2.92 1.25 7.44
N ALA A 367 -1.63 1.55 7.43
CA ALA A 367 -1.09 2.74 8.08
C ALA A 367 -1.53 4.04 7.35
N GLN A 368 -1.61 5.17 8.06
CA GLN A 368 -2.31 6.36 7.58
C GLN A 368 -1.59 7.15 6.49
N LEU A 369 -0.26 7.19 6.56
CA LEU A 369 0.56 8.01 5.67
C LEU A 369 1.21 7.13 4.60
N PRO A 370 1.80 7.70 3.54
CA PRO A 370 2.79 6.97 2.78
C PRO A 370 4.04 6.70 3.62
N GLY A 371 4.48 5.44 3.65
CA GLY A 371 5.66 5.02 4.42
C GLY A 371 6.95 5.62 3.87
N ARG A 372 7.75 6.25 4.72
CA ARG A 372 8.96 6.99 4.31
C ARG A 372 10.18 6.50 5.06
N PRO A 373 11.40 6.65 4.50
CA PRO A 373 12.61 6.44 5.25
C PRO A 373 12.62 7.33 6.50
N THR A 374 13.17 6.83 7.61
CA THR A 374 13.44 7.69 8.78
C THR A 374 14.50 8.72 8.42
N ARG A 375 14.60 9.77 9.23
CA ARG A 375 15.46 10.93 8.97
C ARG A 375 16.93 10.54 8.80
N ASP A 376 17.40 9.58 9.59
CA ASP A 376 18.76 9.05 9.55
C ASP A 376 19.01 8.11 8.37
N SER A 377 17.97 7.58 7.73
CA SER A 377 18.10 6.80 6.49
C SER A 377 18.13 7.67 5.23
N LEU A 378 17.65 8.92 5.24
CA LEU A 378 17.41 9.73 4.02
C LEU A 378 18.60 9.86 3.04
N PHE A 379 19.84 9.80 3.54
CA PHE A 379 21.05 9.93 2.73
C PHE A 379 21.94 8.68 2.77
N ALA A 380 21.44 7.57 3.31
CA ALA A 380 22.13 6.30 3.34
C ALA A 380 21.93 5.53 2.03
N ASP A 381 22.86 4.63 1.70
CA ASP A 381 22.66 3.64 0.64
C ASP A 381 22.48 2.26 1.28
N PRO A 382 21.26 1.93 1.75
CA PRO A 382 21.00 0.69 2.50
C PRO A 382 21.18 -0.57 1.65
N THR A 383 21.47 -0.41 0.35
CA THR A 383 21.64 -1.50 -0.60
C THR A 383 23.10 -1.87 -0.87
N ARG A 384 24.05 -0.99 -0.50
CA ARG A 384 25.46 -1.10 -0.91
C ARG A 384 26.49 -0.67 0.11
N ASP A 385 26.14 0.17 1.07
CA ASP A 385 27.15 0.78 1.95
C ASP A 385 27.72 -0.19 2.99
N GLY A 386 27.20 -1.41 3.08
CA GLY A 386 27.64 -2.43 4.03
C GLY A 386 27.47 -2.06 5.50
N THR A 387 26.67 -1.03 5.82
CA THR A 387 26.56 -0.50 7.19
C THR A 387 25.14 -0.09 7.58
N SER A 388 24.34 0.41 6.64
CA SER A 388 23.02 0.97 6.94
C SER A 388 21.91 -0.06 6.81
N LEU A 389 21.03 -0.10 7.81
CA LEU A 389 19.71 -0.70 7.72
C LEU A 389 18.72 0.37 7.23
N LEU A 390 17.79 -0.01 6.36
CA LEU A 390 16.70 0.87 5.95
C LEU A 390 15.63 0.85 7.03
N LYS A 391 15.33 2.01 7.62
CA LYS A 391 14.17 2.19 8.50
C LYS A 391 13.08 2.93 7.76
N ILE A 392 11.86 2.40 7.82
CA ILE A 392 10.65 2.99 7.23
C ILE A 392 9.68 3.27 8.35
N TRP A 393 9.17 4.49 8.45
CA TRP A 393 8.21 4.87 9.48
C TRP A 393 6.84 5.21 8.89
N ASN A 394 5.81 5.01 9.72
CA ASN A 394 4.43 5.41 9.44
C ASN A 394 3.66 5.65 10.75
N LEU A 395 2.42 6.14 10.62
CA LEU A 395 1.53 6.48 11.72
C LEU A 395 0.23 5.69 11.63
N ASN A 396 -0.27 5.23 12.77
CA ASN A 396 -1.61 4.72 12.97
C ASN A 396 -2.45 5.74 13.74
N LYS A 397 -3.76 5.50 13.92
CA LYS A 397 -4.64 6.44 14.64
C LYS A 397 -4.19 6.74 16.08
N CYS A 398 -3.61 5.75 16.76
CA CYS A 398 -3.24 5.84 18.18
C CYS A 398 -1.76 5.48 18.47
N SER A 399 -0.96 5.16 17.46
CA SER A 399 0.41 4.67 17.62
C SER A 399 1.26 4.96 16.39
N GLY A 400 2.56 4.72 16.47
CA GLY A 400 3.48 4.74 15.33
C GLY A 400 4.03 3.35 15.02
N VAL A 401 4.51 3.16 13.80
CA VAL A 401 5.17 1.91 13.39
C VAL A 401 6.46 2.22 12.64
N VAL A 402 7.52 1.45 12.93
CA VAL A 402 8.78 1.48 12.20
C VAL A 402 9.13 0.06 11.78
N GLY A 403 9.28 -0.15 10.48
CA GLY A 403 9.92 -1.36 9.95
C GLY A 403 11.40 -1.10 9.72
N ILE A 404 12.26 -2.02 10.13
CA ILE A 404 13.70 -1.96 9.88
C ILE A 404 14.13 -3.18 9.08
N PHE A 405 14.88 -2.96 7.99
CA PHE A 405 15.15 -3.93 6.94
C PHE A 405 16.63 -3.92 6.57
N ASN A 406 17.22 -5.11 6.39
CA ASN A 406 18.52 -5.24 5.76
C ASN A 406 18.35 -5.39 4.23
N CYS A 407 18.73 -4.36 3.48
CA CYS A 407 18.58 -4.28 2.02
C CYS A 407 19.89 -4.53 1.25
N GLN A 408 20.97 -4.96 1.91
CA GLN A 408 22.29 -5.07 1.29
C GLN A 408 22.35 -6.16 0.19
N GLY A 409 23.33 -6.04 -0.70
CA GLY A 409 23.75 -7.12 -1.61
C GLY A 409 23.34 -6.97 -3.08
N ALA A 410 22.31 -6.16 -3.36
CA ALA A 410 21.89 -5.90 -4.73
C ALA A 410 21.76 -4.38 -5.00
N GLY A 411 21.90 -3.96 -6.25
CA GLY A 411 21.64 -2.58 -6.64
C GLY A 411 21.59 -2.37 -8.16
N TRP A 412 21.08 -1.22 -8.60
CA TRP A 412 21.09 -0.80 -10.01
C TRP A 412 22.50 -0.60 -10.60
N CYS A 413 22.91 -1.44 -11.55
CA CYS A 413 24.19 -1.28 -12.24
C CYS A 413 24.08 -0.28 -13.39
N LYS A 414 24.71 0.89 -13.26
CA LYS A 414 24.68 1.96 -14.29
C LYS A 414 25.38 1.60 -15.60
N VAL A 415 26.30 0.64 -15.59
CA VAL A 415 27.01 0.18 -16.79
C VAL A 415 26.13 -0.80 -17.57
N GLU A 416 25.55 -1.75 -16.86
CA GLU A 416 24.81 -2.88 -17.44
C GLU A 416 23.32 -2.61 -17.59
N LYS A 417 22.85 -1.46 -17.07
CA LYS A 417 21.46 -1.01 -17.10
C LYS A 417 20.47 -2.04 -16.57
N LYS A 418 20.85 -2.71 -15.49
CA LYS A 418 20.01 -3.68 -14.81
C LYS A 418 20.34 -3.75 -13.33
N THR A 419 19.37 -4.21 -12.56
CA THR A 419 19.55 -4.65 -11.19
C THR A 419 20.48 -5.87 -11.15
N ARG A 420 21.47 -5.87 -10.25
CA ARG A 420 22.41 -6.98 -10.07
C ARG A 420 22.70 -7.21 -8.60
N VAL A 421 22.90 -8.48 -8.25
CA VAL A 421 23.63 -8.86 -7.04
C VAL A 421 25.09 -8.46 -7.22
N HIS A 422 25.58 -7.57 -6.35
CA HIS A 422 27.00 -7.15 -6.31
C HIS A 422 27.74 -7.80 -5.15
N ASP A 423 27.01 -8.27 -4.12
CA ASP A 423 27.50 -9.08 -3.02
C ASP A 423 26.47 -10.17 -2.71
N ALA A 424 26.86 -11.43 -2.90
CA ALA A 424 26.00 -12.60 -2.73
C ALA A 424 25.90 -13.07 -1.28
N SER A 425 26.72 -12.56 -0.37
CA SER A 425 26.66 -12.88 1.06
C SER A 425 27.00 -11.66 1.92
N PRO A 426 26.18 -10.59 1.84
CA PRO A 426 26.44 -9.40 2.64
C PRO A 426 26.37 -9.67 4.13
N GLY A 427 27.14 -8.89 4.89
CA GLY A 427 27.26 -9.05 6.34
C GLY A 427 25.95 -8.84 7.09
N THR A 428 25.89 -9.43 8.28
CA THR A 428 24.88 -9.09 9.30
C THR A 428 25.12 -7.66 9.79
N LEU A 429 24.06 -6.86 9.84
CA LEU A 429 24.14 -5.46 10.29
C LEU A 429 23.42 -5.27 11.61
N THR A 430 23.94 -4.35 12.43
CA THR A 430 23.30 -3.93 13.68
C THR A 430 22.92 -2.46 13.58
N GLY A 431 21.69 -2.14 13.96
CA GLY A 431 21.18 -0.78 14.05
C GLY A 431 20.38 -0.59 15.33
N SER A 432 19.61 0.51 15.39
CA SER A 432 18.68 0.74 16.49
C SER A 432 17.48 1.55 16.04
N VAL A 433 16.36 1.35 16.74
CA VAL A 433 15.11 2.11 16.54
C VAL A 433 14.76 2.91 17.78
N ARG A 434 14.06 4.02 17.60
CA ARG A 434 13.57 4.91 18.67
C ARG A 434 12.14 5.32 18.40
N ALA A 435 11.41 5.72 19.44
CA ALA A 435 10.07 6.30 19.26
C ALA A 435 10.07 7.54 18.35
N SER A 436 11.15 8.34 18.38
CA SER A 436 11.32 9.52 17.53
C SER A 436 11.61 9.21 16.06
N ASP A 437 11.87 7.94 15.69
CA ASP A 437 11.96 7.53 14.29
C ASP A 437 10.59 7.65 13.59
N VAL A 438 9.50 7.59 14.36
CA VAL A 438 8.16 8.00 13.90
C VAL A 438 8.09 9.53 14.02
N ASP A 439 8.39 10.23 12.92
CA ASP A 439 8.55 11.70 12.89
C ASP A 439 7.33 12.45 13.47
N LEU A 440 6.12 11.88 13.31
CA LEU A 440 4.86 12.47 13.76
C LEU A 440 4.27 11.81 15.03
N ILE A 441 5.05 11.08 15.82
CA ILE A 441 4.55 10.37 17.01
C ILE A 441 3.86 11.30 18.02
N THR A 442 4.30 12.56 18.12
CA THR A 442 3.70 13.56 19.01
C THR A 442 2.24 13.88 18.65
N GLN A 443 1.83 13.69 17.39
CA GLN A 443 0.45 13.93 16.94
C GLN A 443 -0.54 12.95 17.58
N VAL A 444 -0.12 11.70 17.83
CA VAL A 444 -0.98 10.65 18.43
C VAL A 444 -0.79 10.52 19.94
N ALA A 445 0.31 11.06 20.48
CA ALA A 445 0.61 11.01 21.90
C ALA A 445 -0.19 12.02 22.75
N GLY A 446 -0.54 13.17 22.16
CA GLY A 446 -1.20 14.28 22.86
C GLY A 446 -0.21 15.26 23.51
N GLY A 447 -0.72 16.44 23.90
CA GLY A 447 0.12 17.57 24.35
C GLY A 447 0.86 17.36 25.67
N ASP A 448 0.35 16.50 26.56
CA ASP A 448 0.92 16.24 27.90
C ASP A 448 1.91 15.05 27.90
N TRP A 449 2.28 14.54 26.72
CA TRP A 449 3.15 13.39 26.62
C TRP A 449 4.60 13.70 27.02
N ASP A 450 5.13 12.94 27.97
CA ASP A 450 6.48 13.13 28.53
C ASP A 450 7.60 12.44 27.73
N GLY A 451 7.26 11.78 26.62
CA GLY A 451 8.19 11.05 25.77
C GLY A 451 8.30 9.54 26.06
N ASN A 452 7.69 9.04 27.14
CA ASN A 452 7.69 7.61 27.44
C ASN A 452 6.80 6.84 26.47
N THR A 453 7.32 5.76 25.90
CA THR A 453 6.58 4.87 25.00
C THR A 453 6.65 3.43 25.45
N ILE A 454 5.71 2.63 24.97
CA ILE A 454 5.86 1.19 24.87
C ILE A 454 6.27 0.87 23.44
N ALA A 455 7.37 0.13 23.28
CA ALA A 455 7.76 -0.48 22.02
C ALA A 455 7.37 -1.97 22.06
N TYR A 456 6.50 -2.40 21.14
CA TYR A 456 6.24 -3.80 20.89
C TYR A 456 7.10 -4.27 19.72
N SER A 457 7.92 -5.31 19.94
CA SER A 457 8.75 -5.94 18.91
C SER A 457 8.00 -7.14 18.32
N TYR A 458 7.66 -7.08 17.03
CA TYR A 458 6.74 -8.03 16.42
C TYR A 458 7.26 -9.48 16.44
N LYS A 459 8.52 -9.73 16.02
CA LYS A 459 9.00 -11.11 15.93
C LYS A 459 9.23 -11.76 17.29
N SER A 460 9.76 -11.01 18.27
CA SER A 460 10.01 -11.54 19.61
C SER A 460 8.76 -11.53 20.50
N GLY A 461 7.75 -10.72 20.17
CA GLY A 461 6.57 -10.50 21.00
C GLY A 461 6.87 -9.72 22.28
N GLU A 462 8.04 -9.09 22.38
CA GLU A 462 8.49 -8.39 23.58
C GLU A 462 7.84 -7.00 23.71
N VAL A 463 7.52 -6.64 24.96
CA VAL A 463 6.98 -5.34 25.34
C VAL A 463 8.05 -4.60 26.13
N ILE A 464 8.56 -3.52 25.57
CA ILE A 464 9.67 -2.75 26.13
C ILE A 464 9.15 -1.38 26.53
N ARG A 465 9.26 -1.04 27.82
CA ARG A 465 9.05 0.34 28.27
C ARG A 465 10.27 1.16 27.89
N LEU A 466 10.09 2.08 26.96
CA LEU A 466 11.15 2.87 26.35
C LEU A 466 11.05 4.32 26.85
N PRO A 467 12.00 4.79 27.68
CA PRO A 467 12.08 6.18 28.07
C PRO A 467 12.30 7.10 26.86
N LYS A 468 12.03 8.39 27.06
CA LYS A 468 12.32 9.40 26.06
C LYS A 468 13.76 9.29 25.56
N ASP A 469 13.93 9.37 24.23
CA ASP A 469 15.21 9.32 23.51
C ASP A 469 16.00 8.00 23.61
N ALA A 470 15.50 7.00 24.34
CA ALA A 470 16.10 5.67 24.38
C ALA A 470 15.90 4.90 23.06
N SER A 471 16.75 3.91 22.83
CA SER A 471 16.76 3.10 21.61
C SER A 471 16.76 1.61 21.89
N VAL A 472 16.13 0.84 21.00
CA VAL A 472 16.16 -0.63 20.99
C VAL A 472 17.14 -1.09 19.92
N PRO A 473 18.19 -1.88 20.25
CA PRO A 473 19.12 -2.43 19.27
C PRO A 473 18.46 -3.56 18.46
N VAL A 474 18.87 -3.72 17.21
CA VAL A 474 18.41 -4.81 16.33
C VAL A 474 19.55 -5.26 15.44
N THR A 475 19.66 -6.56 15.23
CA THR A 475 20.69 -7.18 14.38
C THR A 475 20.00 -8.04 13.34
N LEU A 476 20.28 -7.79 12.06
CA LEU A 476 19.59 -8.41 10.93
C LEU A 476 20.58 -8.93 9.89
N GLN A 477 20.37 -10.18 9.47
CA GLN A 477 20.94 -10.72 8.23
C GLN A 477 20.22 -10.12 7.02
N VAL A 478 20.78 -10.33 5.84
CA VAL A 478 20.18 -9.85 4.58
C VAL A 478 18.80 -10.49 4.37
N LEU A 479 17.85 -9.72 3.84
CA LEU A 479 16.43 -10.09 3.72
C LEU A 479 15.72 -10.36 5.05
N GLU A 480 16.35 -10.09 6.19
CA GLU A 480 15.65 -10.02 7.47
C GLU A 480 15.10 -8.63 7.73
N TYR A 481 14.09 -8.59 8.60
CA TYR A 481 13.39 -7.42 9.03
C TYR A 481 12.92 -7.59 10.49
N GLU A 482 12.54 -6.47 11.11
CA GLU A 482 11.75 -6.40 12.35
C GLU A 482 10.74 -5.24 12.24
N LEU A 483 9.60 -5.36 12.91
CA LEU A 483 8.58 -4.32 13.03
C LEU A 483 8.44 -3.89 14.49
N PHE A 484 8.58 -2.59 14.73
CA PHE A 484 8.40 -1.98 16.05
C PHE A 484 7.17 -1.09 16.07
N HIS A 485 6.26 -1.34 17.00
CA HIS A 485 5.07 -0.52 17.21
C HIS A 485 5.25 0.34 18.46
N PHE A 486 5.30 1.65 18.28
CA PHE A 486 5.51 2.63 19.34
C PHE A 486 4.17 3.20 19.80
N SER A 487 3.79 2.85 21.02
CA SER A 487 2.53 3.25 21.65
C SER A 487 2.82 4.26 22.75
N PRO A 488 2.39 5.53 22.62
CA PRO A 488 2.63 6.55 23.65
C PRO A 488 2.00 6.16 24.99
N VAL A 489 2.75 6.34 26.08
CA VAL A 489 2.25 6.05 27.43
C VAL A 489 1.37 7.20 27.91
N LYS A 490 0.14 6.88 28.30
CA LYS A 490 -0.82 7.78 28.94
C LYS A 490 -0.81 7.55 30.45
N LYS A 491 -0.79 8.65 31.22
CA LYS A 491 -0.97 8.62 32.68
C LYS A 491 -2.45 8.75 33.02
N ILE A 492 -3.06 7.66 33.47
CA ILE A 492 -4.50 7.58 33.79
C ILE A 492 -4.78 8.17 35.17
N ALA A 493 -3.96 7.78 36.14
CA ALA A 493 -4.00 8.24 37.53
C ALA A 493 -2.56 8.41 38.05
N SER A 494 -2.41 8.86 39.29
CA SER A 494 -1.10 9.12 39.92
C SER A 494 -0.11 7.95 39.78
N SER A 495 -0.61 6.71 39.77
CA SER A 495 0.17 5.46 39.75
C SER A 495 -0.19 4.48 38.62
N ILE A 496 -1.03 4.88 37.66
CA ILE A 496 -1.50 3.99 36.58
C ILE A 496 -1.08 4.56 35.22
N LEU A 497 -0.28 3.78 34.50
CA LEU A 497 0.21 4.05 33.15
C LEU A 497 -0.42 3.06 32.17
N PHE A 498 -0.75 3.53 30.98
CA PHE A 498 -1.41 2.74 29.94
C PHE A 498 -0.85 3.05 28.55
N ALA A 499 -0.76 2.04 27.68
CA ALA A 499 -0.59 2.25 26.25
C ALA A 499 -1.33 1.15 25.47
N ALA A 500 -2.04 1.53 24.40
CA ALA A 500 -2.74 0.58 23.53
C ALA A 500 -1.77 0.02 22.49
N ILE A 501 -1.56 -1.31 22.46
CA ILE A 501 -0.64 -1.95 21.51
C ILE A 501 -1.40 -2.36 20.24
N GLY A 502 -2.43 -3.22 20.36
CA GLY A 502 -3.26 -3.65 19.22
C GLY A 502 -3.34 -5.16 19.02
N LEU A 503 -3.58 -5.62 17.79
CA LEU A 503 -3.66 -7.05 17.43
C LEU A 503 -2.26 -7.64 17.24
N LEU A 504 -1.78 -8.39 18.23
CA LEU A 504 -0.36 -8.76 18.40
C LEU A 504 0.21 -9.62 17.27
N ASP A 505 -0.66 -10.30 16.53
CA ASP A 505 -0.27 -11.25 15.48
C ASP A 505 -0.30 -10.61 14.08
N MET A 506 -0.76 -9.35 13.95
CA MET A 506 -0.79 -8.60 12.70
C MET A 506 0.51 -7.81 12.50
N PHE A 507 1.02 -7.73 11.27
CA PHE A 507 2.22 -6.94 10.99
C PHE A 507 2.06 -5.46 11.34
N ASN A 508 0.87 -4.87 11.13
CA ASN A 508 0.53 -3.56 11.64
C ASN A 508 -0.37 -3.65 12.88
N THR A 509 0.17 -4.18 13.97
CA THR A 509 -0.47 -4.35 15.29
C THR A 509 -1.34 -3.15 15.70
N GLY A 510 -0.73 -1.96 15.73
CA GLY A 510 -1.37 -0.73 16.18
C GLY A 510 -2.41 -0.17 15.21
N GLY A 511 -2.43 -0.64 13.96
CA GLY A 511 -3.44 -0.26 12.97
C GLY A 511 -4.85 -0.70 13.36
N ALA A 512 -4.97 -1.70 14.25
CA ALA A 512 -6.25 -2.17 14.76
C ALA A 512 -6.93 -1.18 15.72
N VAL A 513 -6.17 -0.33 16.41
CA VAL A 513 -6.71 0.58 17.44
C VAL A 513 -7.13 1.89 16.79
N GLU A 514 -8.45 2.11 16.70
CA GLU A 514 -8.99 3.31 16.06
C GLU A 514 -9.16 4.47 17.04
N GLU A 515 -9.44 4.19 18.31
CA GLU A 515 -9.74 5.19 19.32
C GLU A 515 -9.39 4.69 20.72
N VAL A 516 -9.00 5.62 21.59
CA VAL A 516 -8.70 5.40 23.00
C VAL A 516 -9.23 6.56 23.83
N GLU A 517 -10.21 6.28 24.68
CA GLU A 517 -10.81 7.21 25.65
C GLU A 517 -10.54 6.73 27.08
N ILE A 518 -10.39 7.68 28.01
CA ILE A 518 -10.13 7.38 29.43
C ILE A 518 -11.19 8.09 30.28
N HIS A 519 -11.99 7.32 31.01
CA HIS A 519 -13.02 7.81 31.92
C HIS A 519 -12.57 7.61 33.36
N LYS A 520 -12.25 8.69 34.07
CA LYS A 520 -11.91 8.63 35.51
C LYS A 520 -13.18 8.42 36.33
N ALA A 521 -13.10 7.62 37.40
CA ALA A 521 -14.17 7.59 38.38
C ALA A 521 -14.31 8.99 38.99
N SER A 522 -15.51 9.57 38.99
CA SER A 522 -15.76 10.92 39.51
C SER A 522 -15.21 11.06 40.93
N ASP A 523 -14.40 12.09 41.17
CA ASP A 523 -13.92 12.47 42.49
C ASP A 523 -15.12 12.66 43.43
N LYS A 524 -15.43 11.64 44.26
CA LYS A 524 -16.04 11.94 45.54
C LYS A 524 -14.97 12.69 46.31
N GLU A 525 -15.16 14.00 46.46
CA GLU A 525 -14.35 14.89 47.30
C GLU A 525 -13.70 14.12 48.44
N GLU A 526 -12.36 14.12 48.47
CA GLU A 526 -11.59 13.72 49.62
C GLU A 526 -12.07 14.55 50.82
N ARG A 527 -13.05 14.02 51.57
CA ARG A 527 -13.33 14.51 52.90
C ARG A 527 -12.11 14.18 53.74
N LEU A 528 -11.30 15.20 53.97
CA LEU A 528 -10.32 15.30 55.05
C LEU A 528 -10.95 14.72 56.33
N PHE A 529 -10.62 13.47 56.65
CA PHE A 529 -10.84 12.92 57.97
C PHE A 529 -9.52 13.05 58.73
N ASP A 530 -9.60 13.89 59.75
CA ASP A 530 -8.53 14.25 60.66
C ASP A 530 -8.18 13.08 61.60
N GLY A 531 -6.88 12.88 61.81
CA GLY A 531 -6.26 12.26 63.00
C GLY A 531 -6.63 10.83 63.42
N GLY A 532 -5.70 9.89 63.27
CA GLY A 532 -5.69 8.65 64.07
C GLY A 532 -4.63 7.63 63.66
N VAL A 533 -3.50 7.61 64.38
CA VAL A 533 -2.43 6.61 64.25
C VAL A 533 -2.92 5.23 64.71
N GLN A 534 -2.68 4.17 63.93
CA GLN A 534 -2.28 2.86 64.46
C GLN A 534 -1.67 1.94 63.40
N SER A 535 -0.89 1.00 63.92
CA SER A 535 0.22 0.24 63.36
C SER A 535 -0.13 -1.16 62.83
N GLU A 536 0.80 -1.68 62.01
CA GLU A 536 1.11 -3.08 61.64
C GLU A 536 0.66 -3.62 60.27
N PRO A 537 1.52 -4.42 59.59
CA PRO A 537 1.33 -4.84 58.21
C PRO A 537 0.67 -6.22 58.13
N THR A 538 -0.58 -6.27 57.70
CA THR A 538 -1.27 -7.53 57.38
C THR A 538 -1.12 -7.87 55.90
N THR A 539 -0.35 -8.92 55.61
CA THR A 539 -0.28 -9.62 54.32
C THR A 539 -1.58 -10.38 54.07
N SER A 540 -2.49 -9.82 53.29
CA SER A 540 -3.53 -10.55 52.52
C SER A 540 -4.06 -9.65 51.39
N PRO A 541 -4.18 -10.13 50.13
CA PRO A 541 -4.71 -9.31 49.06
C PRO A 541 -6.23 -9.22 49.21
N SER A 542 -6.72 -8.14 49.83
CA SER A 542 -8.15 -7.85 49.91
C SER A 542 -8.72 -7.63 48.50
N SER A 543 -9.75 -8.41 48.15
CA SER A 543 -10.43 -8.45 46.86
C SER A 543 -11.36 -7.25 46.55
N ASN A 544 -11.20 -6.10 47.21
CA ASN A 544 -12.08 -4.94 47.07
C ASN A 544 -11.32 -3.69 46.58
N ARG A 545 -10.67 -3.75 45.41
CA ARG A 545 -10.21 -2.55 44.71
C ARG A 545 -11.39 -1.93 43.96
N SER A 546 -11.73 -0.67 44.27
CA SER A 546 -12.64 0.13 43.45
C SER A 546 -11.94 0.60 42.18
N ALA A 547 -12.63 0.55 41.04
CA ALA A 547 -12.10 1.06 39.77
C ALA A 547 -11.77 2.56 39.90
N THR A 548 -10.52 2.90 39.61
CA THR A 548 -10.01 4.27 39.54
C THR A 548 -10.37 4.89 38.19
N ALA A 549 -10.36 4.10 37.12
CA ALA A 549 -10.74 4.54 35.78
C ALA A 549 -11.19 3.38 34.90
N THR A 550 -11.89 3.72 33.81
CA THR A 550 -12.24 2.82 32.71
C THR A 550 -11.59 3.34 31.44
N ILE A 551 -10.81 2.48 30.78
CA ILE A 551 -10.22 2.74 29.47
C ILE A 551 -11.16 2.14 28.43
N VAL A 552 -11.61 2.94 27.47
CA VAL A 552 -12.47 2.51 26.38
C VAL A 552 -11.69 2.57 25.08
N LEU A 553 -11.67 1.48 24.31
CA LEU A 553 -11.04 1.40 23.00
C LEU A 553 -12.05 1.01 21.93
N LYS A 554 -11.84 1.51 20.71
CA LYS A 554 -12.48 0.96 19.50
C LYS A 554 -11.44 0.23 18.68
N VAL A 555 -11.64 -1.08 18.48
CA VAL A 555 -10.65 -1.95 17.83
C VAL A 555 -11.27 -2.69 16.66
N ARG A 556 -10.57 -2.71 15.51
CA ARG A 556 -10.95 -3.48 14.32
C ARG A 556 -10.24 -4.82 14.26
N GLY A 557 -10.95 -5.84 13.76
CA GLY A 557 -10.44 -7.19 13.59
C GLY A 557 -10.75 -8.12 14.76
N SER A 558 -10.00 -9.22 14.85
CA SER A 558 -10.19 -10.30 15.82
C SER A 558 -8.86 -10.97 16.17
N GLY A 559 -8.84 -11.78 17.22
CA GLY A 559 -7.66 -12.52 17.66
C GLY A 559 -7.03 -11.93 18.92
N ARG A 560 -5.73 -12.17 19.11
CA ARG A 560 -5.03 -11.80 20.33
C ARG A 560 -4.75 -10.30 20.37
N PHE A 561 -5.44 -9.60 21.27
CA PHE A 561 -5.26 -8.17 21.52
C PHE A 561 -4.34 -7.95 22.71
N GLY A 562 -3.46 -6.95 22.60
CA GLY A 562 -2.54 -6.54 23.66
C GLY A 562 -2.66 -5.06 24.02
N ALA A 563 -2.46 -4.78 25.31
CA ALA A 563 -2.24 -3.43 25.82
C ALA A 563 -1.26 -3.46 26.99
N TYR A 564 -0.56 -2.37 27.23
CA TYR A 564 0.29 -2.20 28.40
C TYR A 564 -0.49 -1.53 29.54
N LEU A 565 -0.36 -2.07 30.74
CA LEU A 565 -0.79 -1.46 31.99
C LEU A 565 0.27 -1.64 33.08
N SER A 566 0.54 -0.58 33.85
CA SER A 566 1.47 -0.66 34.98
C SER A 566 0.91 -1.41 36.19
N GLN A 567 -0.38 -1.75 36.18
CA GLN A 567 -1.06 -2.50 37.22
C GLN A 567 -2.03 -3.51 36.60
N ARG A 568 -2.30 -4.61 37.32
CA ARG A 568 -3.24 -5.64 36.88
C ARG A 568 -4.66 -5.03 36.73
N PRO A 569 -5.35 -5.25 35.60
CA PRO A 569 -6.76 -4.88 35.44
C PRO A 569 -7.64 -5.54 36.50
N LEU A 570 -8.75 -4.87 36.83
CA LEU A 570 -9.83 -5.45 37.63
C LEU A 570 -10.76 -6.29 36.75
N LYS A 571 -11.06 -5.78 35.56
CA LYS A 571 -12.02 -6.39 34.63
C LYS A 571 -11.77 -5.93 33.19
N CYS A 572 -11.99 -6.84 32.24
CA CYS A 572 -11.99 -6.56 30.80
C CYS A 572 -13.34 -6.95 30.19
N VAL A 573 -13.83 -6.15 29.25
CA VAL A 573 -15.08 -6.40 28.50
C VAL A 573 -14.80 -6.19 27.02
N VAL A 574 -15.27 -7.09 26.17
CA VAL A 574 -15.24 -6.97 24.70
C VAL A 574 -16.68 -7.05 24.19
N GLY A 575 -17.13 -6.00 23.50
CA GLY A 575 -18.55 -5.86 23.19
C GLY A 575 -19.36 -5.66 24.47
N GLU A 576 -20.26 -6.59 24.74
CA GLU A 576 -21.07 -6.64 25.96
C GLU A 576 -20.64 -7.76 26.93
N ALA A 577 -19.64 -8.56 26.55
CA ALA A 577 -19.23 -9.73 27.30
C ALA A 577 -17.99 -9.46 28.16
N GLU A 578 -18.09 -9.77 29.45
CA GLU A 578 -16.90 -9.88 30.31
C GLU A 578 -15.98 -10.96 29.75
N THR A 579 -14.71 -10.61 29.58
CA THR A 579 -13.74 -11.42 28.85
C THR A 579 -12.53 -11.68 29.73
N ASP A 580 -12.13 -12.95 29.82
CA ASP A 580 -10.91 -13.34 30.53
C ASP A 580 -9.69 -12.66 29.93
N PHE A 581 -8.73 -12.31 30.79
CA PHE A 581 -7.48 -11.68 30.39
C PHE A 581 -6.29 -12.31 31.11
N ASN A 582 -5.15 -12.30 30.44
CA ASN A 582 -3.86 -12.58 31.07
C ASN A 582 -3.14 -11.27 31.38
N TYR A 583 -2.42 -11.22 32.50
CA TYR A 583 -1.57 -10.09 32.87
C TYR A 583 -0.19 -10.59 33.27
N ASP A 584 0.82 -10.16 32.52
CA ASP A 584 2.22 -10.38 32.87
C ASP A 584 2.72 -9.21 33.72
N SER A 585 2.98 -9.46 35.01
CA SER A 585 3.46 -8.44 35.93
C SER A 585 4.89 -7.97 35.67
N ALA A 586 5.70 -8.74 34.92
CA ALA A 586 7.07 -8.35 34.60
C ALA A 586 7.12 -7.30 33.48
N THR A 587 6.27 -7.46 32.46
CA THR A 587 6.21 -6.56 31.29
C THR A 587 5.08 -5.54 31.37
N GLY A 588 4.06 -5.79 32.20
CA GLY A 588 2.81 -5.03 32.23
C GLY A 588 1.87 -5.33 31.06
N LEU A 589 2.14 -6.39 30.28
CA LEU A 589 1.31 -6.77 29.15
C LEU A 589 0.00 -7.41 29.62
N VAL A 590 -1.12 -6.82 29.21
CA VAL A 590 -2.44 -7.43 29.25
C VAL A 590 -2.75 -8.03 27.89
N THR A 591 -3.21 -9.28 27.87
CA THR A 591 -3.75 -9.90 26.65
C THR A 591 -5.16 -10.42 26.86
N LEU A 592 -5.98 -10.27 25.82
CA LEU A 592 -7.34 -10.80 25.75
C LEU A 592 -7.65 -11.22 24.31
N THR A 593 -8.69 -12.02 24.11
CA THR A 593 -9.10 -12.48 22.77
C THR A 593 -10.31 -11.69 22.29
N ILE A 594 -10.19 -11.06 21.13
CA ILE A 594 -11.29 -10.43 20.41
C ILE A 594 -11.96 -11.49 19.52
N PRO A 595 -13.28 -11.71 19.62
CA PRO A 595 -13.97 -12.69 18.80
C PRO A 595 -14.10 -12.23 17.34
N LEU A 596 -14.43 -13.18 16.45
CA LEU A 596 -14.69 -12.89 15.05
C LEU A 596 -15.96 -12.01 14.92
N PRO A 597 -15.91 -10.88 14.21
CA PRO A 597 -17.09 -10.07 13.97
C PRO A 597 -18.03 -10.72 12.95
N SER A 598 -19.33 -10.46 13.06
CA SER A 598 -20.33 -10.83 12.04
C SER A 598 -20.34 -9.88 10.85
N ASP A 599 -20.03 -8.60 11.10
CA ASP A 599 -20.15 -7.53 10.11
C ASP A 599 -18.76 -7.10 9.62
N GLU A 600 -18.68 -6.72 8.35
CA GLU A 600 -17.47 -6.14 7.78
C GLU A 600 -17.14 -4.79 8.45
N MET A 601 -15.85 -4.48 8.59
CA MET A 601 -15.38 -3.22 9.18
C MET A 601 -15.89 -2.99 10.62
N TYR A 602 -16.33 -4.04 11.31
CA TYR A 602 -16.84 -3.94 12.68
C TYR A 602 -15.76 -3.46 13.65
N ARG A 603 -16.20 -2.67 14.65
CA ARG A 603 -15.35 -2.05 15.67
C ARG A 603 -15.78 -2.56 17.03
N TRP A 604 -14.98 -3.42 17.61
CA TRP A 604 -15.18 -3.91 18.96
C TRP A 604 -14.97 -2.78 19.97
N PRO A 605 -15.98 -2.45 20.80
CA PRO A 605 -15.74 -1.67 22.00
C PRO A 605 -15.05 -2.56 23.03
N ILE A 606 -13.87 -2.15 23.49
CA ILE A 606 -13.14 -2.84 24.57
C ILE A 606 -13.12 -1.92 25.78
N GLN A 607 -13.44 -2.44 26.95
CA GLN A 607 -13.36 -1.71 28.20
C GLN A 607 -12.39 -2.41 29.15
N ILE A 608 -11.44 -1.67 29.70
CA ILE A 608 -10.50 -2.17 30.72
C ILE A 608 -10.67 -1.31 31.98
N GLN A 609 -11.10 -1.93 33.07
CA GLN A 609 -11.27 -1.29 34.38
C GLN A 609 -10.01 -1.48 35.22
N VAL A 610 -9.48 -0.38 35.76
CA VAL A 610 -8.22 -0.33 36.51
C VAL A 610 -8.34 0.39 37.84
#